data_AF-A0A954GRK3-F1
#
_entry.id   AF-A0A954GRK3-F1
#
_cell.length_a   1.000
_cell.length_b   1.000
_cell.length_c   1.000
_cell.angle_alpha   90.00
_cell.angle_beta   90.00
_cell.angle_gamma   90.00
#
_symmetry.space_group_name_H-M   'P 1'
#
loop_
_entity.id
_entity.type
_entity.pdbx_description
1 polymer ?
#
loop_
_entity_poly.entity_id
_entity_poly.type
_entity_poly.pdbx_seq_one_letter_code
_entity_poly.pdbx_strand_id
1 'polypeptide(L)'
;LLRQHMEDMPPPLSETLPHSVSPELCAIIMSCLAKSPDDRPQSATKLADMLAKVHAANWYPSDAESWWQSHKVTPVQGADVEEVAATILG
;
A
#
# COMPACT_ATOMS: atom_id res chain seq x y z
N LEU A 1 3.58 -16.89 9.60
CA LEU A 1 3.06 -15.55 9.26
C LEU A 1 4.19 -14.56 8.97
N LEU A 2 5.19 -14.36 9.83
CA LEU A 2 6.30 -13.42 9.54
C LEU A 2 7.18 -13.83 8.35
N ARG A 3 7.55 -15.12 8.22
CA ARG A 3 8.36 -15.61 7.08
C ARG A 3 7.71 -15.39 5.72
N GLN A 4 6.40 -15.65 5.63
CA GLN A 4 5.64 -15.48 4.39
C GLN A 4 5.72 -14.05 3.84
N HIS A 5 5.74 -13.04 4.73
CA HIS A 5 5.91 -11.65 4.31
C HIS A 5 7.34 -11.33 3.82
N MET A 6 8.35 -12.11 4.24
CA MET A 6 9.75 -11.94 3.86
C MET A 6 10.11 -12.71 2.58
N GLU A 7 9.51 -13.88 2.38
CA GLU A 7 9.93 -14.84 1.35
C GLU A 7 8.97 -14.83 0.15
N ASP A 8 7.66 -14.76 0.40
CA ASP A 8 6.67 -14.96 -0.65
C ASP A 8 6.20 -13.64 -1.26
N MET A 9 6.25 -13.55 -2.58
CA MET A 9 5.60 -12.45 -3.30
C MET A 9 4.08 -12.55 -3.10
N PRO A 10 3.42 -11.43 -2.77
CA PRO A 10 1.97 -11.43 -2.68
C PRO A 10 1.36 -11.71 -4.05
N PRO A 11 0.10 -12.19 -4.10
CA PRO A 11 -0.63 -12.30 -5.35
C PRO A 11 -0.69 -10.94 -6.08
N PRO A 12 -0.72 -10.93 -7.42
CA PRO A 12 -0.83 -9.70 -8.20
C PRO A 12 -2.05 -8.88 -7.77
N LEU A 13 -1.86 -7.57 -7.60
CA LEU A 13 -2.96 -6.67 -7.21
C LEU A 13 -4.11 -6.65 -8.22
N SER A 14 -3.82 -6.86 -9.51
CA SER A 14 -4.83 -6.97 -10.56
C SER A 14 -5.80 -8.13 -10.37
N GLU A 15 -5.43 -9.15 -9.60
CA GLU A 15 -6.24 -10.35 -9.35
C GLU A 15 -6.99 -10.29 -8.02
N THR A 16 -6.60 -9.39 -7.11
CA THR A 16 -7.14 -9.31 -5.75
C THR A 16 -8.08 -8.14 -5.53
N LEU A 17 -8.02 -7.11 -6.38
CA LEU A 17 -8.80 -5.90 -6.18
C LEU A 17 -10.23 -6.07 -6.72
N PRO A 18 -11.26 -5.61 -5.98
CA PRO A 18 -12.66 -5.63 -6.43
C PRO A 18 -12.97 -4.59 -7.51
N HIS A 19 -12.01 -3.69 -7.79
CA HIS A 19 -12.16 -2.58 -8.73
C HIS A 19 -11.00 -2.57 -9.72
N SER A 20 -11.28 -2.12 -10.95
CA SER A 20 -10.24 -1.96 -11.96
C SER A 20 -9.34 -0.79 -11.57
N VAL A 21 -8.06 -1.10 -11.37
CA VAL A 21 -6.99 -0.13 -11.11
C VAL A 21 -6.01 -0.17 -12.28
N SER A 22 -5.35 0.96 -12.54
CA SER A 22 -4.34 1.05 -13.61
C SER A 22 -3.29 -0.05 -13.47
N PRO A 23 -3.04 -0.86 -14.52
CA PRO A 23 -1.99 -1.89 -14.50
C PRO A 23 -0.61 -1.34 -14.16
N GLU A 24 -0.30 -0.10 -14.57
CA GLU A 24 0.96 0.56 -14.22
C GLU A 24 1.08 0.82 -12.73
N LEU A 25 0.00 1.27 -12.08
CA LEU A 25 0.00 1.49 -10.63
C LEU A 25 0.22 0.17 -9.88
N CYS A 26 -0.47 -0.89 -10.31
CA CYS A 26 -0.27 -2.22 -9.75
C CYS A 26 1.19 -2.65 -9.87
N ALA A 27 1.82 -2.49 -11.04
CA ALA A 27 3.21 -2.86 -11.25
C ALA A 27 4.18 -2.07 -10.34
N ILE A 28 3.96 -0.76 -10.18
CA ILE A 28 4.77 0.07 -9.28
C ILE A 28 4.66 -0.44 -7.84
N ILE A 29 3.44 -0.71 -7.35
CA ILE A 29 3.25 -1.21 -5.99
C ILE A 29 3.91 -2.59 -5.83
N MET A 30 3.77 -3.49 -6.82
CA MET A 30 4.43 -4.79 -6.79
C MET A 30 5.95 -4.67 -6.71
N SER A 31 6.56 -3.68 -7.38
CA SER A 31 8.01 -3.41 -7.25
C SER A 31 8.41 -2.98 -5.83
N CYS A 32 7.57 -2.21 -5.13
CA CYS A 32 7.81 -1.84 -3.74
C CYS A 32 7.75 -3.06 -2.78
N LEU A 33 6.97 -4.09 -3.15
CA LEU A 33 6.79 -5.31 -2.36
C LEU A 33 7.82 -6.41 -2.70
N ALA A 34 8.71 -6.15 -3.68
CA ALA A 34 9.74 -7.08 -4.09
C ALA A 34 10.63 -7.47 -2.90
N LYS A 35 11.06 -8.74 -2.83
CA LYS A 35 11.88 -9.22 -1.71
C LYS A 35 13.33 -8.77 -1.84
N SER A 36 13.86 -8.80 -3.06
CA SER A 36 15.15 -8.22 -3.37
C SER A 36 15.07 -6.69 -3.28
N PRO A 37 15.98 -6.03 -2.54
CA PRO A 37 16.08 -4.58 -2.51
C PRO A 37 16.37 -3.96 -3.88
N ASP A 38 17.10 -4.67 -4.75
CA ASP A 38 17.48 -4.17 -6.08
C ASP A 38 16.29 -4.05 -7.04
N ASP A 39 15.24 -4.82 -6.80
CA ASP A 39 14.00 -4.81 -7.57
C ASP A 39 13.03 -3.69 -7.12
N ARG A 40 13.37 -2.99 -6.03
CA ARG A 40 12.56 -1.88 -5.49
C ARG A 40 12.99 -0.54 -6.08
N PRO A 41 12.09 0.46 -6.07
CA PRO A 41 12.50 1.85 -6.24
C PRO A 41 13.55 2.23 -5.20
N GLN A 42 14.73 2.62 -5.67
CA GLN A 42 15.90 2.87 -4.81
C GLN A 42 15.76 4.14 -3.94
N SER A 43 14.74 4.97 -4.18
CA SER A 43 14.47 6.16 -3.38
C SER A 43 13.01 6.58 -3.47
N ALA A 44 12.57 7.37 -2.49
CA ALA A 44 11.25 8.00 -2.51
C ALA A 44 11.07 8.90 -3.73
N THR A 45 12.10 9.64 -4.16
CA THR A 45 12.07 10.45 -5.38
C THR A 45 11.86 9.59 -6.62
N LYS A 46 12.57 8.46 -6.74
CA LYS A 46 12.39 7.53 -7.86
C LYS A 46 10.97 6.98 -7.91
N LEU A 47 10.40 6.63 -6.76
CA LEU A 47 9.02 6.18 -6.66
C LEU A 47 8.04 7.29 -7.07
N ALA A 48 8.25 8.52 -6.62
CA ALA A 48 7.43 9.67 -7.00
C ALA A 48 7.46 9.92 -8.52
N ASP A 49 8.64 9.86 -9.14
CA ASP A 49 8.79 10.00 -10.60
C ASP A 49 8.08 8.90 -11.39
N MET A 50 8.04 7.68 -10.85
CA MET A 50 7.28 6.57 -11.44
C MET A 50 5.78 6.81 -11.32
N LEU A 51 5.30 7.21 -10.15
CA LEU A 51 3.89 7.50 -9.90
C LEU A 51 3.37 8.68 -10.73
N ALA A 52 4.19 9.71 -10.94
CA ALA A 52 3.82 10.89 -11.74
C ALA A 52 3.53 10.56 -13.22
N LYS A 53 3.99 9.41 -13.71
CA LYS A 53 3.75 8.94 -15.08
C LYS A 53 2.47 8.12 -15.21
N VAL A 54 1.91 7.65 -14.10
CA VAL A 54 0.70 6.84 -14.11
C VAL A 54 -0.49 7.72 -14.50
N HIS A 55 -1.15 7.34 -15.60
CA HIS A 55 -2.43 7.93 -15.95
C HIS A 55 -3.54 7.30 -15.07
N ALA A 56 -3.84 7.96 -13.95
CA ALA A 56 -5.03 7.65 -13.16
C ALA A 56 -6.24 8.36 -13.77
N ALA A 57 -7.26 7.59 -14.17
CA ALA A 57 -8.50 8.19 -14.62
C ALA A 57 -9.20 8.88 -13.44
N ASN A 58 -9.38 10.20 -13.54
CA ASN A 58 -10.25 11.01 -12.67
C ASN A 58 -9.91 11.00 -11.17
N TRP A 59 -8.61 10.94 -10.82
CA TRP A 59 -8.15 11.14 -9.44
C TRP A 59 -7.27 12.39 -9.36
N TYR A 60 -7.83 13.45 -8.79
CA TYR A 60 -7.17 14.75 -8.61
C TYR A 60 -6.80 14.98 -7.12
N PRO A 61 -5.91 15.94 -6.84
CA PRO A 61 -5.56 16.28 -5.45
C PRO A 61 -6.78 16.61 -4.56
N SER A 62 -7.83 17.21 -5.11
CA SER A 62 -9.09 17.50 -4.41
C SER A 62 -9.86 16.24 -4.00
N ASP A 63 -9.78 15.18 -4.80
CA ASP A 63 -10.41 13.89 -4.48
C ASP A 63 -9.69 13.23 -3.31
N ALA A 64 -8.36 13.30 -3.29
CA ALA A 64 -7.54 12.82 -2.18
C ALA A 64 -7.88 13.55 -0.88
N GLU A 65 -7.95 14.88 -0.89
CA GLU A 65 -8.33 15.66 0.29
C GLU A 65 -9.74 15.29 0.80
N SER A 66 -10.72 15.22 -0.11
CA SER A 66 -12.10 14.83 0.22
C SER A 66 -12.16 13.42 0.82
N TRP A 67 -11.39 12.49 0.28
CA TRP A 67 -11.29 11.12 0.78
C TRP A 67 -10.72 11.08 2.21
N TRP A 68 -9.62 11.78 2.47
CA TRP A 68 -9.02 11.84 3.82
C TRP A 68 -9.97 12.46 4.86
N GLN A 69 -10.76 13.47 4.49
CA GLN A 69 -11.74 14.06 5.39
C GLN A 69 -12.89 13.09 5.73
N SER A 70 -13.34 12.30 4.75
CA SER A 70 -14.44 11.33 4.93
C SER A 70 -14.02 10.03 5.62
N HIS A 71 -12.73 9.70 5.63
CA HIS A 71 -12.19 8.46 6.19
C HIS A 71 -11.30 8.69 7.42
N LYS A 72 -11.52 9.79 8.16
CA LYS A 72 -10.82 10.03 9.42
C LYS A 72 -11.08 8.90 10.40
N VAL A 73 -10.07 8.06 10.61
CA VAL A 73 -10.07 7.07 11.69
C VAL A 73 -9.79 7.81 12.98
N THR A 74 -10.64 7.64 13.99
CA THR A 74 -10.36 8.16 15.34
C THR A 74 -9.03 7.57 15.79
N PRO A 75 -8.03 8.38 16.17
CA PRO A 75 -6.76 7.85 16.65
C PRO A 75 -7.02 6.95 17.85
N VAL A 76 -6.61 5.68 17.77
CA VAL A 76 -6.58 4.80 18.94
C VAL A 76 -5.54 5.39 19.89
N GLN A 77 -5.98 5.92 21.04
CA GLN A 77 -5.08 6.42 22.07
C GLN A 77 -4.26 5.23 22.60
N GLY A 78 -2.94 5.42 22.75
CA GLY A 78 -1.95 4.36 22.98
C GLY A 78 -2.02 3.61 24.31
N ALA A 79 -3.20 3.38 24.88
CA ALA A 79 -3.41 2.56 26.08
C ALA A 79 -3.76 1.10 25.77
N ASP A 80 -4.26 0.78 24.57
CA ASP A 80 -4.77 -0.57 24.26
C ASP A 80 -3.81 -1.44 23.44
N VAL A 81 -2.51 -1.08 23.36
CA VAL A 81 -1.51 -1.90 22.65
C VAL A 81 -1.28 -3.26 23.30
N GLU A 82 -1.57 -3.42 24.60
CA GLU A 82 -1.53 -4.74 25.27
C GLU A 82 -2.69 -5.67 24.85
N GLU A 83 -3.86 -5.13 24.51
CA GLU A 83 -5.04 -5.93 24.14
C GLU A 83 -4.95 -6.46 22.70
N VAL A 84 -4.37 -5.68 21.78
CA VAL A 84 -4.14 -6.15 20.39
C VAL A 84 -3.06 -7.25 20.32
N ALA A 85 -2.07 -7.21 21.22
CA ALA A 85 -1.03 -8.24 21.30
C ALA A 85 -1.59 -9.59 21.78
N ALA A 86 -2.55 -9.59 22.71
CA ALA A 86 -3.18 -10.81 23.24
C ALA A 86 -4.03 -11.56 22.19
N THR A 87 -4.57 -10.85 21.19
CA THR A 87 -5.41 -11.46 20.14
C THR A 87 -4.60 -12.10 19.01
N ILE A 88 -3.31 -11.77 18.86
CA ILE A 88 -2.44 -12.33 17.81
C ILE A 88 -1.64 -13.57 18.31
N LEU A 89 -1.66 -13.84 19.62
CA LEU A 89 -0.98 -14.99 20.26
C LEU A 89 -1.91 -15.87 21.12
N GLY A 90 -3.20 -15.94 20.76
CA GLY A 90 -4.17 -16.89 21.32
C GLY A 90 -4.51 -18.00 20.34
#